data_AF-A0A7W9ARP9-F1
#
_entry.id   AF-A0A7W9ARP9-F1
#
_cell.length_a   1.000
_cell.length_b   1.000
_cell.length_c   1.000
_cell.angle_alpha   90.00
_cell.angle_beta   90.00
_cell.angle_gamma   90.00
#
_symmetry.space_group_name_H-M   'P 1'
#
loop_
_entity.id
_entity.type
_entity.pdbx_description
1 polymer ?
#
loop_
_entity_poly.entity_id
_entity_poly.type
_entity_poly.pdbx_seq_one_letter_code
_entity_poly.pdbx_strand_id
1 'polypeptide(L)' 'MRSILAVLPILGLAACGAGDNDPGPGSVTQSEARELNEAAEMLDVNAVSAEALNETGNTQ' A
#
# COMPACT_ATOMS: atom_id res chain seq x y z
N MET A 1 33.93 8.87 -24.90
CA MET A 1 34.07 8.23 -23.58
C MET A 1 33.87 9.20 -22.41
N ARG A 2 34.36 10.45 -22.48
CA ARG A 2 34.20 11.45 -21.39
C ARG A 2 32.75 11.90 -21.15
N SER A 3 31.90 11.92 -22.18
CA SER A 3 30.48 12.33 -22.02
C SER A 3 29.60 11.33 -21.28
N ILE A 4 29.97 10.03 -21.25
CA ILE A 4 29.23 9.02 -20.46
C ILE A 4 29.35 9.31 -18.96
N LEU A 5 30.48 9.86 -18.53
CA LEU A 5 30.74 10.18 -17.13
C LEU A 5 29.85 11.32 -16.58
N ALA A 6 29.30 12.16 -17.46
CA ALA A 6 28.47 13.29 -17.07
C ALA A 6 27.00 12.91 -16.76
N VAL A 7 26.55 11.73 -17.19
CA VAL A 7 25.15 11.26 -17.00
C VAL A 7 24.99 10.47 -15.69
N LEU A 8 26.09 9.94 -15.15
CA LEU A 8 26.14 9.16 -13.91
C LEU A 8 25.47 9.82 -12.68
N PRO A 9 25.65 11.12 -12.38
CA PRO A 9 25.03 11.72 -11.20
C PRO A 9 23.50 11.84 -11.30
N ILE A 10 22.94 11.90 -12.51
CA ILE A 10 21.49 12.05 -12.72
C ILE A 10 20.76 10.74 -12.38
N LEU A 11 21.39 9.58 -12.63
CA LEU A 11 20.81 8.28 -12.29
C LEU A 11 20.82 8.01 -10.77
N GLY A 12 21.76 8.58 -10.02
CA GLY A 12 21.84 8.41 -8.57
C GLY A 12 20.68 9.09 -7.80
N LEU A 13 20.11 10.15 -8.37
CA LEU A 13 18.97 10.87 -7.76
C LEU A 13 17.67 10.06 -7.81
N ALA A 14 17.53 9.11 -8.74
CA ALA A 14 16.36 8.22 -8.82
C ALA A 14 16.32 7.19 -7.67
N ALA A 15 17.43 6.98 -6.96
CA ALA A 15 17.51 6.07 -5.81
C ALA A 15 17.12 6.73 -4.47
N CYS A 16 16.81 8.03 -4.46
CA CYS A 16 16.37 8.76 -3.26
C CYS A 16 14.84 9.04 -3.28
N GLY A 17 14.10 8.30 -4.11
CA GLY A 17 12.63 8.29 -4.11
C GLY A 17 12.11 7.05 -3.39
N ALA A 18 10.91 7.16 -2.81
CA ALA A 18 10.26 6.07 -2.11
C ALA A 18 10.11 4.85 -3.04
N GLY A 19 10.91 3.82 -2.81
CA GLY A 19 10.79 2.53 -3.48
C GLY A 19 9.57 1.76 -2.99
N ASP A 20 9.15 0.76 -3.75
CA ASP A 20 8.01 -0.09 -3.37
C ASP A 20 8.22 -0.80 -2.02
N ASN A 21 9.49 -1.06 -1.67
CA ASN A 21 9.91 -1.70 -0.42
C ASN A 21 10.25 -0.70 0.70
N ASP A 22 10.15 0.60 0.46
CA ASP A 22 10.42 1.57 1.51
C ASP A 22 9.28 1.55 2.54
N PRO A 23 9.61 1.66 3.84
CA PRO A 23 8.60 1.66 4.89
C PRO A 23 7.68 2.87 4.73
N GLY A 24 6.42 2.59 4.40
CA GLY A 24 5.33 3.55 4.33
C GLY A 24 4.71 3.84 5.70
N PRO A 25 3.72 4.75 5.74
CA PRO A 25 2.99 5.05 6.98
C PRO A 25 2.31 3.80 7.54
N GLY A 26 2.48 3.54 8.84
CA GLY A 26 1.96 2.34 9.50
C GLY A 26 2.91 1.15 9.54
N SER A 27 4.21 1.33 9.31
CA SER A 27 5.26 0.30 9.34
C SER A 27 5.13 -0.81 8.28
N VAL A 28 4.25 -0.62 7.30
CA VAL A 28 4.09 -1.46 6.13
C VAL A 28 4.77 -0.81 4.92
N THR A 29 5.27 -1.60 4.00
CA THR A 29 5.76 -1.14 2.70
C THR A 29 4.62 -0.60 1.83
N GLN A 30 4.95 0.19 0.81
CA GLN A 30 3.94 0.71 -0.11
C GLN A 30 3.20 -0.40 -0.86
N SER A 31 3.89 -1.50 -1.19
CA SER A 31 3.27 -2.68 -1.81
C SER A 31 2.31 -3.39 -0.84
N GLU A 32 2.74 -3.64 0.40
CA GLU A 32 1.88 -4.26 1.43
C GLU A 32 0.61 -3.43 1.70
N ALA A 33 0.72 -2.11 1.75
CA ALA A 33 -0.45 -1.24 1.93
C ALA A 33 -1.46 -1.37 0.79
N ARG A 34 -0.99 -1.52 -0.46
CA ARG A 34 -1.85 -1.72 -1.62
C ARG A 34 -2.58 -3.06 -1.57
N GLU A 35 -1.88 -4.14 -1.25
CA GLU A 35 -2.47 -5.48 -1.13
C GLU A 35 -3.53 -5.52 -0.02
N LEU A 36 -3.27 -4.88 1.11
CA LEU A 36 -4.23 -4.76 2.21
C LEU A 36 -5.48 -3.98 1.80
N ASN A 37 -5.33 -2.93 0.99
CA ASN A 37 -6.46 -2.15 0.49
C ASN A 37 -7.33 -2.96 -0.49
N GLU A 38 -6.71 -3.72 -1.39
CA GLU A 38 -7.42 -4.61 -2.32
C GLU A 38 -8.21 -5.69 -1.56
N ALA A 39 -7.60 -6.29 -0.53
CA ALA A 39 -8.30 -7.23 0.34
C ALA A 39 -9.49 -6.58 1.08
N ALA A 40 -9.33 -5.35 1.57
CA ALA A 40 -10.41 -4.62 2.22
C ALA A 40 -11.56 -4.29 1.26
N GLU A 41 -11.26 -3.94 0.01
CA GLU A 41 -12.26 -3.70 -1.04
C GLU A 41 -13.11 -4.95 -1.30
N MET A 42 -12.50 -6.15 -1.36
CA MET A 42 -13.23 -7.41 -1.50
C MET A 42 -14.15 -7.75 -0.32
N LEU A 43 -13.79 -7.30 0.89
CA LEU A 43 -14.62 -7.45 2.08
C LEU A 43 -15.77 -6.44 2.08
N ASP A 44 -15.55 -5.23 1.60
CA ASP A 44 -16.56 -4.17 1.55
C ASP A 44 -17.73 -4.53 0.63
N VAL A 45 -17.46 -5.16 -0.53
CA VAL A 45 -18.53 -5.64 -1.43
C VAL A 45 -19.46 -6.67 -0.78
N ASN A 46 -18.98 -7.38 0.23
CA ASN A 46 -19.73 -8.39 0.99
C ASN A 46 -20.09 -7.90 2.40
N ALA A 47 -19.78 -6.64 2.74
CA ALA A 47 -20.03 -6.06 4.04
C ALA A 47 -21.54 -5.78 4.18
N VAL A 48 -22.30 -6.81 4.55
CA VAL A 48 -23.52 -6.58 5.33
C VAL A 48 -23.08 -5.77 6.55
N SER A 49 -23.70 -4.60 6.76
CA SER A 49 -23.33 -3.69 7.85
C SER A 49 -23.11 -4.50 9.13
N ALA A 50 -21.91 -4.45 9.70
CA ALA A 50 -21.59 -5.22 10.90
C ALA A 50 -22.59 -4.95 12.04
N GLU A 51 -23.15 -3.73 12.08
CA GLU A 51 -24.29 -3.35 12.92
C GLU A 51 -25.53 -4.24 12.71
N ALA A 52 -25.90 -4.53 11.46
CA ALA A 52 -27.04 -5.39 11.13
C ALA A 52 -26.81 -6.87 11.53
N LEU A 53 -25.56 -7.33 11.52
CA LEU A 53 -25.20 -8.66 12.01
C LEU A 53 -25.18 -8.72 13.55
N ASN A 54 -24.78 -7.62 14.21
CA ASN A 54 -24.78 -7.49 15.66
C ASN A 54 -26.20 -7.44 16.27
N GLU A 55 -27.14 -6.75 15.61
CA GLU A 55 -28.54 -6.71 16.05
C GLU A 55 -29.22 -8.09 15.98
N THR A 56 -28.93 -8.89 14.95
CA THR A 56 -29.51 -10.24 14.80
C THR A 56 -28.92 -11.25 15.81
N GLY A 57 -27.65 -11.08 16.19
CA GLY A 57 -26.96 -11.96 17.15
C GLY A 57 -27.27 -11.68 18.62
N ASN A 58 -27.71 -10.46 18.97
CA ASN A 58 -28.01 -10.05 20.34
C ASN A 58 -29.48 -10.28 20.75
N THR A 59 -30.32 -10.78 19.85
CA THR A 59 -31.73 -11.16 20.13
C THR A 59 -31.94 -12.67 20.21
N GLN A 60 -30.88 -13.47 20.32
CA GLN A 60 -30.92 -14.93 20.49
C GLN A 60 -30.58 -15.35 21.91
#